data_AF-A0A4D4KU85-F1
#
_entry.id   AF-A0A4D4KU85-F1
#
_cell.length_a   1.000
_cell.length_b   1.000
_cell.length_c   1.000
_cell.angle_alpha   90.00
_cell.angle_beta   90.00
_cell.angle_gamma   90.00
#
_symmetry.space_group_name_H-M   'P 1'
#
loop_
_entity.id
_entity.type
_entity.pdbx_description
1 polymer ?
#
loop_
_entity_poly.entity_id
_entity_poly.type
_entity_poly.pdbx_seq_one_letter_code
_entity_poly.pdbx_strand_id
1 'polypeptide(L)'
;MSAGAGLLLPGAMPAGMTDPWESGVRMSDDLGNIDLNILIALNALLAERSVTRAAERVFVGQPAMSASLARLRSHFGDPLLVRQGRGMTLTPLAESLVRPTQQALAAVQAVMG
;
A
#
# COMPACT_ATOMS: atom_id res chain seq x y z
N MET A 1 -54.02 2.36 -18.18
CA MET A 1 -53.06 1.24 -18.29
C MET A 1 -51.91 1.70 -19.18
N SER A 2 -50.70 1.64 -18.62
CA SER A 2 -49.36 1.84 -19.21
C SER A 2 -48.99 3.23 -19.78
N ALA A 3 -48.35 4.04 -18.92
CA ALA A 3 -47.37 5.04 -19.34
C ALA A 3 -46.02 4.33 -19.56
N GLY A 4 -45.47 4.44 -20.77
CA GLY A 4 -44.18 3.87 -21.14
C GLY A 4 -43.03 4.57 -20.42
N ALA A 5 -42.12 3.77 -19.87
CA ALA A 5 -40.87 4.21 -19.27
C ALA A 5 -40.00 4.90 -20.33
N GLY A 6 -39.83 6.22 -20.20
CA GLY A 6 -38.86 6.99 -20.97
C GLY A 6 -37.46 6.70 -20.44
N LEU A 7 -36.67 5.97 -21.22
CA LEU A 7 -35.22 5.87 -21.08
C LEU A 7 -34.61 7.27 -21.21
N LEU A 8 -34.04 7.80 -20.12
CA LEU A 8 -33.23 9.01 -20.16
C LEU A 8 -31.85 8.65 -20.73
N LEU A 9 -31.46 9.31 -21.82
CA LEU A 9 -30.18 9.15 -22.48
C LEU A 9 -29.07 9.69 -21.56
N PRO A 10 -27.94 8.98 -21.37
CA PRO A 10 -26.80 9.54 -20.65
C PRO A 10 -26.12 10.59 -21.53
N GLY A 11 -26.03 11.84 -21.07
CA GLY A 11 -25.10 12.82 -21.65
C GLY A 11 -25.63 14.20 -22.04
N ALA A 12 -26.83 14.62 -21.63
CA ALA A 12 -27.24 16.03 -21.77
C ALA A 12 -27.11 16.77 -20.43
N MET A 13 -25.96 17.43 -20.22
CA MET A 13 -25.69 18.26 -19.04
C MET A 13 -26.08 19.73 -19.29
N PRO A 14 -26.66 20.45 -18.32
CA PRO A 14 -26.87 21.89 -18.41
C PRO A 14 -25.57 22.66 -18.15
N ALA A 15 -25.34 23.73 -18.92
CA ALA A 15 -24.18 24.60 -18.76
C ALA A 15 -24.17 25.30 -17.39
N GLY A 16 -23.13 25.07 -16.59
CA GLY A 16 -22.88 25.77 -15.32
C GLY A 16 -22.82 24.88 -14.06
N MET A 17 -23.07 23.58 -14.17
CA MET A 17 -22.89 22.63 -13.07
C MET A 17 -21.53 21.94 -13.22
N THR A 18 -20.56 22.22 -12.33
CA THR A 18 -19.35 21.39 -12.22
C THR A 18 -19.77 19.98 -11.82
N ASP A 19 -19.23 18.97 -12.48
CA ASP A 19 -19.69 17.61 -12.27
C ASP A 19 -19.38 17.14 -10.82
N PRO A 20 -20.40 16.76 -10.02
CA PRO A 20 -20.16 16.30 -8.66
C PRO A 20 -19.25 15.05 -8.56
N TRP A 21 -19.15 14.24 -9.63
CA TRP A 21 -18.26 13.07 -9.63
C TRP A 21 -16.81 13.39 -10.04
N GLU A 22 -16.52 14.56 -10.62
CA GLU A 22 -15.14 14.98 -10.92
C GLU A 22 -14.34 15.31 -9.66
N SER A 23 -15.02 15.64 -8.55
CA SER A 23 -14.37 15.95 -7.27
C SER A 23 -14.16 14.72 -6.38
N GLY A 24 -14.85 13.61 -6.65
CA GLY A 24 -14.88 12.41 -5.80
C GLY A 24 -13.86 11.32 -6.16
N VAL A 25 -13.25 11.39 -7.34
CA VAL A 25 -12.30 10.38 -7.82
C VAL A 25 -10.92 11.02 -7.97
N ARG A 26 -10.30 11.35 -6.84
CA ARG A 26 -8.84 11.53 -6.77
C ARG A 26 -8.14 10.45 -5.98
N MET A 27 -8.88 9.70 -5.15
CA MET A 27 -8.31 8.62 -4.33
C MET A 27 -8.02 7.35 -5.14
N SER A 28 -8.78 7.09 -6.22
CA SER A 28 -8.60 5.89 -7.05
C SER A 28 -7.32 5.93 -7.88
N ASP A 29 -6.83 7.11 -8.27
CA ASP A 29 -5.61 7.26 -9.08
C ASP A 29 -4.33 7.05 -8.27
N ASP A 30 -4.34 7.32 -6.95
CA ASP A 30 -3.19 7.10 -6.06
C ASP A 30 -3.02 5.62 -5.64
N LEU A 31 -4.11 4.85 -5.61
CA LEU A 31 -4.09 3.43 -5.23
C LEU A 31 -3.73 2.49 -6.39
N GLY A 32 -3.90 2.93 -7.64
CA GLY A 32 -3.74 2.11 -8.84
C GLY A 32 -2.34 1.52 -9.04
N ASN A 33 -1.34 2.01 -8.29
CA ASN A 33 0.05 1.56 -8.34
C ASN A 33 0.56 0.97 -7.00
N ILE A 34 -0.34 0.61 -6.08
CA ILE A 34 0.04 -0.02 -4.81
C ILE A 34 0.54 -1.44 -5.06
N ASP A 35 1.84 -1.63 -4.91
CA ASP A 35 2.47 -2.94 -4.87
C ASP A 35 2.27 -3.57 -3.48
N LEU A 36 1.26 -4.43 -3.33
CA LEU A 36 1.00 -5.15 -2.08
C LEU A 36 2.19 -6.02 -1.64
N ASN A 37 3.07 -6.45 -2.54
CA ASN A 37 4.27 -7.19 -2.17
C ASN A 37 5.25 -6.31 -1.39
N ILE A 38 5.29 -5.00 -1.66
CA ILE A 38 6.10 -4.05 -0.91
C ILE A 38 5.55 -3.88 0.52
N LEU A 39 4.23 -3.88 0.69
CA LEU A 39 3.60 -3.82 2.02
C LEU A 39 3.89 -5.09 2.84
N ILE A 40 3.81 -6.27 2.21
CA ILE A 40 4.17 -7.55 2.83
C ILE A 40 5.65 -7.58 3.21
N ALA A 41 6.54 -7.16 2.31
CA ALA A 41 7.98 -7.08 2.56
C ALA A 41 8.31 -6.12 3.70
N LEU A 42 7.69 -4.94 3.73
CA LEU A 42 7.84 -3.97 4.82
C LEU A 42 7.48 -4.60 6.16
N ASN A 43 6.31 -5.22 6.27
CA ASN A 43 5.89 -5.88 7.51
C ASN A 43 6.88 -6.96 7.96
N ALA A 44 7.36 -7.80 7.04
CA ALA A 44 8.33 -8.85 7.36
C ALA A 44 9.67 -8.27 7.85
N LEU A 45 10.18 -7.22 7.19
CA LEU A 45 11.42 -6.55 7.58
C LEU A 45 11.31 -5.89 8.96
N LEU A 46 10.18 -5.23 9.25
CA LEU A 46 9.91 -4.59 10.53
C LEU A 46 9.82 -5.61 11.67
N ALA A 47 9.20 -6.76 11.42
CA ALA A 47 9.05 -7.83 12.42
C ALA A 47 10.37 -8.58 12.68
N GLU A 48 11.03 -9.02 11.61
CA GLU A 48 12.18 -9.94 11.73
C GLU A 48 13.49 -9.22 12.06
N ARG A 49 13.58 -7.92 11.76
CA ARG A 49 14.81 -7.12 11.86
C ARG A 49 16.01 -7.83 11.21
N SER A 50 15.75 -8.50 10.09
CA SER A 50 16.72 -9.31 9.36
C SER A 50 16.20 -9.53 7.96
N VAL A 51 17.01 -9.20 6.95
CA VAL A 51 16.65 -9.37 5.54
C VAL A 51 16.45 -10.86 5.20
N THR A 52 17.33 -11.73 5.70
CA THR A 52 17.27 -13.16 5.44
C THR A 52 16.02 -13.79 6.07
N ARG A 53 15.78 -13.55 7.37
CA ARG A 53 14.58 -14.11 8.03
C ARG A 53 13.28 -13.51 7.48
N ALA A 54 13.28 -12.23 7.11
CA ALA A 54 12.13 -11.63 6.44
C ALA A 54 11.83 -12.33 5.10
N ALA A 55 12.86 -12.63 4.31
CA ALA A 55 12.70 -13.34 3.04
C ALA A 55 12.13 -14.75 3.24
N GLU A 56 12.68 -15.49 4.21
CA GLU A 56 12.20 -16.82 4.60
C GLU A 56 10.74 -16.80 5.05
N ARG A 57 10.37 -15.83 5.91
CA ARG A 57 9.01 -15.68 6.46
C ARG A 57 7.94 -15.55 5.37
N VAL A 58 8.25 -14.87 4.27
CA VAL A 58 7.29 -14.63 3.17
C VAL A 58 7.60 -15.45 1.91
N PHE A 59 8.44 -16.48 2.05
CA PHE A 59 8.78 -17.45 1.00
C PHE A 59 9.34 -16.83 -0.29
N VAL A 60 10.19 -15.80 -0.15
CA VAL A 60 10.92 -15.20 -1.28
C VAL A 60 12.44 -15.37 -1.12
N GLY A 61 13.18 -15.20 -2.22
CA GLY A 61 14.63 -15.19 -2.15
C GLY A 61 15.17 -13.92 -1.46
N GLN A 62 16.28 -14.04 -0.73
CA GLN A 62 16.99 -12.90 -0.13
C GLN A 62 17.33 -11.78 -1.15
N PRO A 63 17.71 -12.05 -2.41
CA PRO A 63 17.91 -11.00 -3.41
C PRO A 63 16.65 -10.16 -3.66
N ALA A 64 15.48 -10.80 -3.73
CA ALA A 64 14.21 -10.11 -3.90
C ALA A 64 13.88 -9.25 -2.67
N MET A 65 14.04 -9.80 -1.46
CA MET A 65 13.83 -9.03 -0.22
C MET A 65 14.80 -7.85 -0.09
N SER A 66 16.05 -8.01 -0.52
CA SER A 66 17.04 -6.94 -0.53
C SER A 66 16.67 -5.82 -1.50
N ALA A 67 16.13 -6.18 -2.68
CA ALA A 67 15.61 -5.22 -3.64
C ALA A 67 14.38 -4.48 -3.10
N SER A 68 13.46 -5.17 -2.42
CA SER A 68 12.32 -4.55 -1.73
C SER A 68 12.77 -3.57 -0.65
N LEU A 69 13.74 -3.95 0.20
CA LEU A 69 14.31 -3.04 1.20
C LEU A 69 14.97 -1.81 0.54
N ALA A 70 15.67 -1.97 -0.57
CA ALA A 70 16.25 -0.83 -1.30
C ALA A 70 15.17 0.13 -1.82
N ARG A 71 14.07 -0.39 -2.39
CA ARG A 71 12.93 0.42 -2.83
C ARG A 71 12.25 1.15 -1.67
N LEU A 72 12.03 0.45 -0.56
CA LEU A 72 11.46 1.03 0.67
C LEU A 72 12.34 2.16 1.22
N ARG A 73 13.66 1.96 1.23
CA ARG A 73 14.62 3.00 1.64
C ARG A 73 14.54 4.24 0.76
N SER A 74 14.48 4.06 -0.55
CA SER A 74 14.32 5.18 -1.49
C SER A 74 12.98 5.89 -1.31
N HIS A 75 11.89 5.15 -1.06
CA HIS A 75 10.57 5.72 -0.85
C HIS A 75 10.49 6.58 0.42
N PHE A 76 11.00 6.07 1.54
CA PHE A 76 10.95 6.78 2.82
C PHE A 76 12.09 7.78 3.04
N GLY A 77 13.16 7.70 2.25
CA GLY A 77 14.39 8.45 2.51
C GLY A 77 15.07 8.03 3.83
N ASP A 78 14.80 6.82 4.32
CA ASP A 78 15.25 6.32 5.62
C ASP A 78 15.85 4.92 5.49
N PRO A 79 16.94 4.58 6.21
CA PRO A 79 17.56 3.25 6.13
C PRO A 79 16.66 2.09 6.58
N LEU A 80 15.63 2.36 7.37
CA LEU A 80 14.68 1.47 8.05
C LEU A 80 15.30 0.46 9.02
N LEU A 81 16.35 -0.23 8.58
CA LEU A 81 17.16 -1.15 9.35
C LEU A 81 18.60 -0.67 9.33
N VAL A 82 19.15 -0.46 10.52
CA VAL A 82 20.55 -0.06 10.74
C VAL A 82 21.28 -1.10 11.57
N ARG A 83 22.58 -1.27 11.34
CA ARG A 83 23.38 -2.25 12.06
C ARG A 83 23.73 -1.72 13.45
N GLN A 84 23.42 -2.50 14.48
CA GLN A 84 23.77 -2.19 15.86
C GLN A 84 24.41 -3.43 16.50
N GLY A 85 25.71 -3.36 16.77
CA GLY A 85 26.50 -4.50 17.23
C GLY A 85 26.44 -5.68 16.26
N ARG A 86 25.95 -6.82 16.75
CA ARG A 86 25.85 -8.08 15.95
C ARG A 86 24.54 -8.20 15.17
N GLY A 87 23.58 -7.30 15.35
CA GLY A 87 22.25 -7.39 14.74
C GLY A 87 21.85 -6.14 13.96
N MET A 88 20.63 -6.16 13.43
CA MET A 88 19.97 -4.98 12.87
C MET A 88 18.90 -4.50 13.85
N THR A 89 18.73 -3.18 13.92
CA THR A 89 17.63 -2.53 14.65
C THR A 89 16.85 -1.62 13.71
N LEU A 90 15.63 -1.29 14.11
CA LEU A 90 14.79 -0.33 13.39
C LEU A 90 15.28 1.10 13.62
N THR A 91 15.11 1.96 12.62
CA THR A 91 15.17 3.42 12.82
C THR A 91 13.91 3.89 13.55
N PRO A 92 13.90 5.10 14.15
CA PRO A 92 12.70 5.67 14.77
C PRO A 92 11.51 5.74 13.79
N LEU A 93 11.77 6.05 12.51
CA LEU A 93 10.73 6.01 11.48
C LEU A 93 10.19 4.59 11.32
N ALA A 94 11.06 3.60 11.13
CA ALA A 94 10.65 2.20 10.96
C ALA A 94 9.87 1.65 12.17
N GLU A 95 10.22 2.04 13.40
CA GLU A 95 9.44 1.70 14.59
C GLU A 95 8.02 2.28 14.53
N SER A 96 7.88 3.54 14.10
CA SER A 96 6.58 4.19 13.97
C SER A 96 5.70 3.52 12.89
N LEU A 97 6.30 2.89 11.88
CA LEU A 97 5.61 2.21 10.79
C LEU A 97 5.08 0.81 11.15
N VAL A 98 5.50 0.21 12.27
CA VAL A 98 5.09 -1.16 12.65
C VAL A 98 3.58 -1.29 12.75
N ARG A 99 2.93 -0.45 13.56
CA ARG A 99 1.47 -0.54 13.76
C ARG A 99 0.66 -0.19 12.50
N PRO A 100 0.93 0.94 11.81
CA PRO A 100 0.20 1.28 10.58
C PRO A 100 0.30 0.19 9.51
N THR A 101 1.48 -0.42 9.35
CA THR A 101 1.69 -1.51 8.38
C THR A 101 0.83 -2.73 8.71
N GLN A 102 0.77 -3.13 9.98
CA GLN A 102 -0.06 -4.26 10.42
C GLN A 102 -1.55 -3.98 10.22
N GLN A 103 -2.00 -2.76 10.52
CA GLN A 103 -3.39 -2.33 10.32
C GLN A 103 -3.78 -2.34 8.84
N ALA A 104 -2.89 -1.83 7.97
CA ALA A 104 -3.11 -1.84 6.52
C ALA A 104 -3.24 -3.28 5.98
N LEU A 105 -2.37 -4.19 6.40
CA LEU A 105 -2.47 -5.61 5.99
C LEU A 105 -3.75 -6.27 6.49
N ALA A 106 -4.17 -5.99 7.73
CA ALA A 106 -5.42 -6.51 8.26
C ALA A 106 -6.64 -6.01 7.47
N ALA A 107 -6.63 -4.73 7.06
CA ALA A 107 -7.68 -4.16 6.23
C ALA A 107 -7.74 -4.81 4.84
N VAL A 108 -6.59 -5.01 4.18
CA VAL A 108 -6.50 -5.72 2.90
C VAL A 108 -7.04 -7.14 3.04
N GLN A 109 -6.65 -7.86 4.10
CA GLN A 109 -7.11 -9.22 4.36
C GLN A 109 -8.63 -9.28 4.61
N ALA A 110 -9.22 -8.28 5.28
CA ALA A 110 -10.65 -8.23 5.51
C ALA A 110 -11.48 -8.02 4.22
N VAL A 111 -10.88 -7.44 3.18
CA VAL A 111 -11.55 -7.20 1.90
C VAL A 111 -11.36 -8.35 0.92
N MET A 112 -10.16 -8.96 0.91
CA MET A 112 -9.78 -9.97 -0.08
C MET A 112 -9.84 -11.41 0.43
N GLY A 113 -10.06 -11.61 1.73
CA GLY A 113 -10.14 -12.92 2.40
C GLY A 113 -11.54 -13.50 2.51
#